data_AF-A0A2E6Y863-F1
#
_entry.id   AF-A0A2E6Y863-F1
#
_cell.length_a   1.000
_cell.length_b   1.000
_cell.length_c   1.000
_cell.angle_alpha   90.00
_cell.angle_beta   90.00
_cell.angle_gamma   90.00
#
_symmetry.space_group_name_H-M   'P 1'
#
loop_
_entity.id
_entity.type
_entity.pdbx_description
1 polymer ?
#
loop_
_entity_poly.entity_id
_entity_poly.type
_entity_poly.pdbx_seq_one_letter_code
_entity_poly.pdbx_strand_id
1 'polypeptide(L)'
;MVKLMTSPYHSILRAASTVFAAIFAAYFFTDALLSVMDWDPDRYKAAVAALLALTGEGLMRVAIQIANDPTRLVDFVKAWRGGK
;
A
#
# COMPACT_ATOMS: atom_id res chain seq x y z
N MET A 1 -11.11 -12.22 18.89
CA MET A 1 -11.54 -10.85 19.30
C MET A 1 -10.71 -10.24 20.43
N VAL A 2 -9.97 -10.99 21.25
CA VAL A 2 -9.17 -10.42 22.37
C VAL A 2 -7.89 -9.70 21.92
N LYS A 3 -7.40 -9.94 20.70
CA LYS A 3 -6.19 -9.30 20.14
C LYS A 3 -6.40 -7.88 19.58
N LEU A 4 -7.66 -7.42 19.49
CA LEU A 4 -8.03 -6.08 18.99
C LEU A 4 -8.06 -5.01 20.09
N MET A 5 -8.05 -5.40 21.37
CA MET A 5 -8.19 -4.46 22.49
C MET A 5 -6.85 -3.98 23.09
N THR A 6 -5.72 -4.56 22.70
CA THR A 6 -4.41 -4.31 23.35
C THR A 6 -3.37 -3.73 22.40
N SER A 7 -3.73 -2.76 21.56
CA SER A 7 -2.75 -2.04 20.75
C SER A 7 -3.03 -0.53 20.77
N PRO A 8 -2.27 0.26 21.56
CA PRO A 8 -2.44 1.72 21.69
C PRO A 8 -2.04 2.51 20.42
N TYR A 9 -1.92 1.85 19.26
CA TYR A 9 -1.51 2.45 17.99
C TYR A 9 -2.46 2.15 16.82
N HIS A 10 -3.68 1.67 17.08
CA HIS A 10 -4.72 1.51 16.06
C HIS A 10 -5.53 2.79 15.89
N SER A 11 -4.99 3.75 15.14
CA SER A 11 -5.78 4.88 14.67
C SER A 11 -6.75 4.38 13.60
N ILE A 12 -8.06 4.40 13.85
CA ILE A 12 -9.10 4.00 12.87
C ILE A 12 -8.92 4.78 11.56
N LEU A 13 -8.48 6.03 11.66
CA LEU A 13 -8.13 6.87 10.50
C LEU A 13 -6.98 6.27 9.68
N ARG A 14 -5.99 5.66 10.32
CA ARG A 14 -4.89 4.96 9.63
C ARG A 14 -5.46 3.78 8.83
N ALA A 15 -6.26 2.92 9.45
CA ALA A 15 -6.86 1.77 8.79
C ALA A 15 -7.74 2.19 7.60
N ALA A 16 -8.59 3.21 7.80
CA ALA A 16 -9.43 3.77 6.74
C ALA A 16 -8.60 4.33 5.58
N SER A 17 -7.52 5.06 5.88
CA SER A 17 -6.64 5.64 4.85
C SER A 17 -5.90 4.58 4.04
N THR A 18 -5.46 3.48 4.65
CA THR A 18 -4.84 2.35 3.95
C THR A 18 -5.82 1.59 3.06
N VAL A 19 -7.05 1.36 3.53
CA VAL A 19 -8.10 0.72 2.72
C VAL A 19 -8.50 1.61 1.55
N PHE A 20 -8.64 2.91 1.78
CA PHE A 20 -8.92 3.88 0.72
C PHE A 20 -7.81 3.90 -0.33
N ALA A 21 -6.54 3.93 0.10
CA ALA A 21 -5.40 3.88 -0.81
C ALA A 21 -5.35 2.58 -1.61
N ALA A 22 -5.68 1.43 -1.01
CA ALA A 22 -5.75 0.15 -1.70
C ALA A 22 -6.84 0.14 -2.78
N ILE A 23 -8.05 0.59 -2.45
CA ILE A 23 -9.18 0.66 -3.40
C ILE A 23 -8.88 1.67 -4.51
N PHE A 24 -8.35 2.84 -4.16
CA PHE A 24 -7.99 3.88 -5.13
C PHE A 24 -6.91 3.38 -6.11
N ALA A 25 -5.87 2.73 -5.59
CA ALA A 25 -4.80 2.17 -6.41
C ALA A 25 -5.33 1.09 -7.36
N ALA A 26 -6.14 0.16 -6.85
CA ALA A 26 -6.75 -0.87 -7.68
C ALA A 26 -7.72 -0.30 -8.71
N TYR A 27 -8.51 0.72 -8.38
CA TYR A 27 -9.51 1.26 -9.30
C TYR A 27 -8.88 2.07 -10.43
N PHE A 28 -7.93 2.96 -10.12
CA PHE A 28 -7.32 3.85 -11.13
C PHE A 28 -6.21 3.19 -11.94
N PHE A 29 -5.39 2.34 -11.32
CA PHE A 29 -4.21 1.81 -11.99
C PHE A 29 -4.41 0.46 -12.65
N THR A 30 -5.46 -0.31 -12.33
CA THR A 30 -5.65 -1.65 -12.93
C THR A 30 -5.89 -1.56 -14.43
N ASP A 31 -6.88 -0.77 -14.86
CA ASP A 31 -7.19 -0.64 -16.29
C ASP A 31 -6.08 0.12 -17.04
N ALA A 32 -5.39 1.06 -16.38
CA ALA A 32 -4.23 1.74 -16.94
C ALA A 32 -3.03 0.79 -17.14
N LEU A 33 -2.74 -0.08 -16.17
CA LEU A 33 -1.63 -1.03 -16.27
C LEU A 33 -1.92 -2.12 -17.31
N LEU A 34 -3.16 -2.62 -17.35
CA LEU A 34 -3.58 -3.60 -18.35
C LEU A 34 -3.49 -3.04 -19.78
N SER A 35 -3.87 -1.77 -19.98
CA SER A 35 -3.76 -1.14 -21.30
C SER A 35 -2.32 -0.86 -21.72
N VAL A 36 -1.43 -0.49 -20.79
CA VAL A 36 0.01 -0.34 -21.09
C VAL A 36 0.67 -1.67 -21.42
N MET A 37 0.25 -2.75 -20.76
CA MET A 37 0.81 -4.09 -20.97
C MET A 37 0.16 -4.87 -22.10
N ASP A 38 -0.87 -4.31 -22.75
CA ASP A 38 -1.70 -4.98 -23.76
C ASP A 38 -2.21 -6.36 -23.29
N TRP A 39 -2.58 -6.42 -22.01
CA TRP A 39 -3.03 -7.65 -21.37
C TRP A 39 -4.53 -7.81 -21.42
N ASP A 40 -4.99 -9.03 -21.68
CA ASP A 40 -6.40 -9.36 -21.71
C ASP A 40 -7.06 -9.07 -20.34
N PRO A 41 -8.03 -8.14 -20.28
CA PRO A 41 -8.62 -7.74 -19.01
C PRO A 41 -9.40 -8.87 -18.34
N ASP A 42 -10.05 -9.73 -19.12
CA ASP A 42 -10.88 -10.81 -18.61
C ASP A 42 -10.04 -11.83 -17.83
N ARG A 43 -8.80 -12.05 -18.28
CA ARG A 43 -7.87 -12.96 -17.64
C ARG A 43 -7.07 -12.36 -16.48
N TYR A 44 -6.66 -11.10 -16.57
CA TYR A 44 -5.66 -10.53 -15.66
C TYR A 44 -6.19 -9.47 -14.69
N LYS A 45 -7.40 -8.93 -14.90
CA LYS A 45 -7.94 -7.83 -14.09
C LYS A 45 -8.03 -8.13 -12.61
N ALA A 46 -8.52 -9.31 -12.22
CA ALA A 46 -8.63 -9.66 -10.80
C ALA A 46 -7.24 -9.77 -10.12
N ALA A 47 -6.26 -10.38 -10.78
CA ALA A 47 -4.92 -10.56 -10.24
C ALA A 47 -4.16 -9.22 -10.16
N VAL A 48 -4.23 -8.41 -11.22
CA VAL A 48 -3.60 -7.08 -11.27
C VAL A 48 -4.24 -6.13 -10.26
N ALA A 49 -5.57 -6.16 -10.12
CA ALA A 49 -6.27 -5.38 -9.10
C ALA A 49 -5.84 -5.76 -7.69
N ALA A 50 -5.69 -7.05 -7.39
CA ALA A 50 -5.22 -7.51 -6.09
C ALA A 50 -3.78 -7.05 -5.80
N LEU A 51 -2.88 -7.14 -6.80
CA LEU A 51 -1.50 -6.66 -6.68
C LEU A 51 -1.43 -5.15 -6.47
N LEU A 52 -2.21 -4.37 -7.22
CA LEU A 52 -2.25 -2.92 -7.07
C LEU A 52 -2.90 -2.50 -5.75
N ALA A 53 -3.93 -3.22 -5.29
CA ALA A 53 -4.52 -3.00 -3.97
C ALA A 53 -3.48 -3.22 -2.86
N LEU A 54 -2.76 -4.35 -2.89
CA LEU A 54 -1.70 -4.64 -1.93
C LEU A 54 -0.57 -3.62 -1.98
N THR A 55 -0.21 -3.16 -3.19
CA THR A 55 0.83 -2.15 -3.38
C THR A 55 0.40 -0.79 -2.82
N GLY A 56 -0.85 -0.37 -3.08
CA GLY A 56 -1.43 0.86 -2.53
C GLY A 56 -1.53 0.82 -1.00
N GLU A 57 -1.92 -0.33 -0.43
CA GLU A 57 -1.95 -0.52 1.02
C GLU A 57 -0.53 -0.42 1.61
N GLY A 58 0.44 -1.11 1.01
CA GLY A 58 1.84 -1.11 1.43
C GLY A 58 2.47 0.29 1.38
N LEU A 59 2.28 1.01 0.27
CA LEU A 59 2.74 2.39 0.10
C LEU A 59 2.14 3.31 1.15
N MET A 60 0.84 3.20 1.41
CA MET A 60 0.19 4.04 2.42
C MET A 60 0.65 3.71 3.84
N ARG A 61 0.88 2.43 4.15
CA ARG A 61 1.49 2.03 5.44
C ARG A 61 2.87 2.64 5.61
N VAL A 62 3.72 2.59 4.57
CA VAL A 62 5.07 3.17 4.57
C VAL A 62 4.99 4.69 4.72
N ALA A 63 4.13 5.36 3.95
CA ALA A 63 3.91 6.79 4.02
C ALA A 63 3.50 7.24 5.44
N ILE A 64 2.58 6.51 6.08
CA ILE A 64 2.15 6.80 7.45
C ILE A 64 3.27 6.52 8.46
N GLN A 65 4.10 5.49 8.25
CA GLN A 65 5.26 5.26 9.11
C GLN A 65 6.27 6.40 9.01
N ILE A 66 6.57 6.86 7.80
CA ILE A 66 7.46 8.01 7.56
C ILE A 66 6.87 9.29 8.15
N ALA A 67 5.56 9.52 8.00
CA ALA A 67 4.90 10.72 8.52
C ALA A 67 4.90 10.80 10.05
N ASN A 68 4.82 9.65 10.73
CA ASN A 68 4.90 9.60 12.19
C ASN A 68 6.35 9.61 12.71
N ASP A 69 7.30 9.11 11.93
CA ASP A 69 8.71 9.03 12.31
C ASP A 69 9.61 9.31 11.08
N PRO A 70 10.03 10.56 10.87
CA PRO A 70 10.79 10.96 9.68
C PRO A 70 12.19 10.34 9.63
N THR A 71 12.72 9.86 10.76
CA THR A 71 13.97 9.10 10.84
C THR A 71 13.89 7.79 10.07
N ARG A 72 12.70 7.18 9.97
CA ARG A 72 12.49 5.98 9.16
C ARG A 72 12.63 6.20 7.66
N LEU A 73 12.41 7.42 7.17
CA LEU A 73 12.69 7.76 5.79
C LEU A 73 14.20 7.66 5.51
N VAL A 74 15.02 8.14 6.44
CA VAL A 74 16.48 8.06 6.35
C VAL A 74 16.94 6.61 6.38
N ASP A 75 16.36 5.77 7.25
CA ASP A 75 16.67 4.33 7.29
C ASP A 75 16.21 3.60 6.03
N PHE A 76 15.06 3.96 5.47
CA PHE A 76 14.59 3.40 4.19
C PHE A 76 15.52 3.78 3.04
N VAL A 77 15.95 5.04 2.97
CA VAL A 77 16.91 5.52 1.95
C VAL A 77 18.29 4.88 2.13
N LYS A 78 18.74 4.68 3.39
CA LYS A 78 20.00 3.97 3.69
C LYS A 78 19.92 2.50 3.27
N ALA A 79 18.85 1.81 3.62
CA ALA A 79 18.62 0.43 3.23
C ALA A 79 18.56 0.28 1.69
N TRP A 80 17.95 1.23 1.00
CA TRP A 80 17.86 1.23 -0.46
C TRP A 80 19.19 1.57 -1.15
N ARG A 81 20.06 2.37 -0.51
CA ARG A 81 21.45 2.62 -0.94
C ARG A 81 22.45 1.53 -0.52
N GLY A 82 21.99 0.43 0.10
CA GLY A 82 22.83 -0.70 0.49
C GLY A 82 23.62 -0.51 1.80
N GLY A 83 23.26 0.49 2.61
CA GLY A 83 23.78 0.65 3.97
C GLY A 83 23.03 -0.29 4.92
N LYS A 84 23.73 -1.26 5.50
CA LYS A 84 23.28 -2.02 6.67
C LYS A 84 22.89 -1.11 7.83
#